data_AF-A0A847F0E9-F1
#
_entry.id   AF-A0A847F0E9-F1
#
_cell.length_a   1.000
_cell.length_b   1.000
_cell.length_c   1.000
_cell.angle_alpha   90.00
_cell.angle_beta   90.00
_cell.angle_gamma   90.00
#
_symmetry.space_group_name_H-M   'P 1'
#
loop_
_entity.id
_entity.type
_entity.pdbx_description
1 polymer ?
#
loop_
_entity_poly.entity_id
_entity_poly.type
_entity_poly.pdbx_seq_one_letter_code
_entity_poly.pdbx_strand_id
1 'polypeptide(L)'
;MKDGNLSESLGEFIDALEGNPEWIVEIATLIANADGTIDADEEKALIETLEGAFHAKLSPMVIRALVGEALETIETEGGEVRAEKLAEWLKDAGKQEAAVGLARRIAESSGSIGEEEAALIAILSGA
;
A
#
# COMPACT_ATOMS: atom_id res chain seq x y z
N MET A 1 -22.46 6.35 -8.06
CA MET A 1 -21.74 7.02 -6.96
C MET A 1 -20.52 7.67 -7.59
N LYS A 2 -20.15 8.88 -7.17
CA LYS A 2 -19.05 9.62 -7.79
C LYS A 2 -17.77 8.82 -7.61
N ASP A 3 -17.16 8.41 -8.72
CA ASP A 3 -15.78 7.93 -8.79
C ASP A 3 -14.88 9.08 -8.35
N GLY A 4 -14.73 9.23 -7.03
CA GLY A 4 -13.62 9.98 -6.47
C GLY A 4 -12.38 9.19 -6.85
N ASN A 5 -11.64 9.70 -7.83
CA ASN A 5 -10.48 9.06 -8.41
C ASN A 5 -9.58 8.56 -7.28
N LEU A 6 -9.36 7.25 -7.17
CA LEU A 6 -8.58 6.64 -6.07
C LEU A 6 -7.25 7.36 -5.90
N SER A 7 -6.58 7.70 -7.01
CA SER A 7 -5.35 8.48 -7.01
C SER A 7 -5.45 9.85 -6.31
N GLU A 8 -6.57 10.54 -6.42
CA GLU A 8 -6.81 11.82 -5.74
C GLU A 8 -6.97 11.61 -4.23
N SER A 9 -7.67 10.56 -3.81
CA SER A 9 -7.77 10.21 -2.38
C SER A 9 -6.47 9.68 -1.78
N LEU A 10 -5.59 9.09 -2.60
CA LEU A 10 -4.26 8.67 -2.18
C LEU A 10 -3.31 9.86 -2.02
N GLY A 11 -3.56 10.98 -2.71
CA GLY A 11 -2.75 12.20 -2.62
C GLY A 11 -2.61 12.73 -1.18
N GLU A 12 -3.70 12.70 -0.40
CA GLU A 12 -3.68 13.13 1.01
C GLU A 12 -2.76 12.24 1.87
N PHE A 13 -2.72 10.93 1.59
CA PHE A 13 -1.83 10.01 2.29
C PHE A 13 -0.38 10.13 1.82
N ILE A 14 -0.15 10.44 0.55
CA ILE A 14 1.19 10.72 0.01
C ILE A 14 1.82 11.92 0.72
N ASP A 15 1.04 12.97 0.94
CA ASP A 15 1.52 14.14 1.67
C ASP A 15 1.64 13.86 3.19
N ALA A 16 0.79 13.00 3.76
CA ALA A 16 0.93 12.59 5.16
C ALA A 16 2.16 11.71 5.42
N LEU A 17 2.56 10.89 4.44
CA LEU A 17 3.74 10.02 4.46
C LEU A 17 4.96 10.66 3.77
N GLU A 18 4.91 11.99 3.56
CA GLU A 18 5.88 12.77 2.78
C GLU A 18 7.34 12.38 3.09
N GLY A 19 8.10 12.15 2.02
CA GLY A 19 9.51 11.77 2.07
C GLY A 19 9.79 10.26 2.08
N ASN A 20 8.77 9.41 2.20
CA ASN A 20 8.94 7.95 2.25
C ASN A 20 8.04 7.25 1.19
N PRO A 21 8.30 7.47 -0.12
CA PRO A 21 7.52 6.82 -1.19
C PRO A 21 7.54 5.29 -1.11
N GLU A 22 8.61 4.70 -0.60
CA GLU A 22 8.76 3.28 -0.37
C GLU A 22 7.69 2.73 0.58
N TRP A 23 7.34 3.45 1.66
CA TRP A 23 6.29 2.99 2.59
C TRP A 23 4.92 2.96 1.92
N ILE A 24 4.64 3.94 1.06
CA ILE A 24 3.36 4.04 0.35
C ILE A 24 3.22 2.85 -0.60
N VAL A 25 4.26 2.61 -1.41
CA VAL A 25 4.27 1.49 -2.36
C VAL A 25 4.21 0.16 -1.62
N GLU A 26 4.94 0.03 -0.52
CA GLU A 26 4.97 -1.20 0.27
C GLU A 26 3.65 -1.50 0.95
N ILE A 27 2.99 -0.52 1.58
CA ILE A 27 1.64 -0.68 2.13
C ILE A 27 0.66 -1.09 1.03
N ALA A 28 0.75 -0.43 -0.13
CA ALA A 28 -0.14 -0.71 -1.24
C ALA A 28 0.03 -2.13 -1.79
N THR A 29 1.28 -2.55 -1.95
CA THR A 29 1.63 -3.89 -2.44
C THR A 29 1.25 -4.95 -1.42
N LEU A 30 1.49 -4.71 -0.14
CA LEU A 30 1.14 -5.62 0.95
C LEU A 30 -0.36 -5.91 0.99
N ILE A 31 -1.19 -4.88 0.87
CA ILE A 31 -2.64 -5.03 0.86
C ILE A 31 -3.15 -5.66 -0.43
N ALA A 32 -2.59 -5.27 -1.59
CA ALA A 32 -2.96 -5.89 -2.87
C ALA A 32 -2.61 -7.39 -2.93
N ASN A 33 -1.56 -7.81 -2.23
CA ASN A 33 -1.11 -9.20 -2.14
C ASN A 33 -1.59 -9.88 -0.84
N ALA A 34 -2.70 -9.42 -0.25
CA ALA A 34 -3.12 -9.89 1.08
C ALA A 34 -3.46 -11.38 1.12
N ASP A 35 -3.99 -11.94 0.04
CA ASP A 35 -4.30 -13.38 -0.07
C ASP A 35 -3.06 -14.24 -0.40
N GLY A 36 -1.88 -13.62 -0.49
CA GLY A 36 -0.61 -14.25 -0.82
C GLY A 36 -0.30 -14.30 -2.31
N THR A 37 -1.19 -13.78 -3.16
CA THR A 37 -0.98 -13.69 -4.61
C THR A 37 -1.39 -12.33 -5.15
N ILE A 38 -0.76 -11.93 -6.25
CA ILE A 38 -1.21 -10.81 -7.07
C ILE A 38 -1.08 -11.24 -8.53
N ASP A 39 -2.17 -11.17 -9.28
CA ASP A 39 -2.11 -11.48 -10.70
C ASP A 39 -1.60 -10.30 -11.55
N ALA A 40 -1.32 -10.55 -12.82
CA ALA A 40 -0.74 -9.54 -13.69
C ALA A 40 -1.67 -8.34 -13.96
N ASP A 41 -2.99 -8.53 -13.90
CA ASP A 41 -3.97 -7.46 -14.08
C ASP A 41 -4.08 -6.63 -12.80
N GLU A 42 -4.04 -7.26 -11.62
CA GLU A 42 -4.00 -6.60 -10.31
C GLU A 42 -2.71 -5.81 -10.11
N GLU A 43 -1.55 -6.39 -10.41
CA GLU A 43 -0.25 -5.71 -10.33
C GLU A 43 -0.23 -4.47 -11.24
N LYS A 44 -0.75 -4.62 -12.48
CA LYS A 44 -0.86 -3.51 -13.41
C LYS A 44 -1.79 -2.41 -12.88
N ALA A 45 -2.95 -2.76 -12.34
CA ALA A 45 -3.89 -1.79 -11.77
C ALA A 45 -3.31 -1.06 -10.56
N LEU A 46 -2.54 -1.77 -9.71
CA LEU A 46 -1.79 -1.19 -8.60
C LEU A 46 -0.76 -0.17 -9.09
N ILE A 47 0.05 -0.54 -10.10
CA ILE A 47 1.06 0.35 -10.68
C ILE A 47 0.39 1.59 -11.29
N GLU A 48 -0.68 1.44 -12.07
CA GLU A 48 -1.40 2.57 -12.67
C GLU A 48 -2.00 3.50 -11.60
N THR A 49 -2.50 2.93 -10.50
CA THR A 49 -3.01 3.68 -9.35
C THR A 49 -1.90 4.49 -8.68
N LEU A 50 -0.73 3.88 -8.44
CA LEU A 50 0.43 4.54 -7.83
C LEU A 50 1.00 5.61 -8.78
N GLU A 51 1.09 5.33 -10.09
CA GLU A 51 1.51 6.30 -11.11
C GLU A 51 0.59 7.54 -11.11
N GLY A 52 -0.71 7.31 -11.01
CA GLY A 52 -1.70 8.38 -10.84
C GLY A 52 -1.47 9.16 -9.55
N ALA A 53 -1.37 8.48 -8.42
CA ALA A 53 -1.28 9.10 -7.09
C ALA A 53 0.01 9.92 -6.92
N PHE A 54 1.14 9.45 -7.44
CA PHE A 54 2.40 10.19 -7.36
C PHE A 54 2.48 11.37 -8.34
N HIS A 55 1.52 11.55 -9.26
CA HIS A 55 1.37 12.75 -10.13
C HIS A 55 2.71 13.35 -10.62
N ALA A 56 3.59 12.51 -11.18
CA ALA A 56 4.95 12.85 -11.67
C ALA A 56 6.06 13.12 -10.63
N LYS A 57 5.80 13.00 -9.33
CA LYS A 57 6.84 12.97 -8.26
C LYS A 57 7.81 11.80 -8.46
N LEU A 58 7.32 10.67 -8.99
CA LEU A 58 8.10 9.50 -9.35
C LEU A 58 7.89 9.13 -10.82
N SER A 59 8.92 8.57 -11.45
CA SER A 59 8.78 8.01 -12.80
C SER A 59 8.09 6.63 -12.75
N PRO A 60 7.34 6.25 -13.81
CA PRO A 60 6.76 4.91 -13.95
C PRO A 60 7.75 3.77 -13.67
N MET A 61 8.99 3.92 -14.15
CA MET A 61 10.04 2.92 -13.95
C MET A 61 10.43 2.75 -12.47
N VAL A 62 10.44 3.84 -11.70
CA VAL A 62 10.73 3.80 -10.25
C VAL A 62 9.58 3.14 -9.50
N ILE A 63 8.34 3.45 -9.84
CA ILE A 63 7.16 2.84 -9.20
C ILE A 63 7.17 1.33 -9.43
N ARG A 64 7.40 0.88 -10.67
CA ARG A 64 7.52 -0.54 -11.00
C ARG A 64 8.64 -1.23 -10.24
N ALA A 65 9.79 -0.57 -10.09
CA ALA A 65 10.91 -1.12 -9.33
C ALA A 65 10.55 -1.28 -7.84
N LEU A 66 9.90 -0.28 -7.23
CA LEU A 66 9.47 -0.33 -5.84
C LEU A 66 8.40 -1.39 -5.60
N VAL A 67 7.43 -1.54 -6.51
CA VAL A 67 6.41 -2.61 -6.42
C VAL A 67 7.08 -3.98 -6.52
N GLY A 68 8.00 -4.16 -7.48
CA GLY A 68 8.75 -5.42 -7.62
C GLY A 68 9.58 -5.77 -6.39
N GLU A 69 10.29 -4.79 -5.81
CA GLU A 69 11.07 -4.98 -4.58
C GLU A 69 10.18 -5.32 -3.38
N ALA A 70 9.02 -4.65 -3.26
CA ALA A 70 8.05 -4.95 -2.21
C ALA A 70 7.48 -6.37 -2.34
N LEU A 71 7.13 -6.81 -3.56
CA LEU A 71 6.67 -8.18 -3.82
C LEU A 71 7.72 -9.22 -3.48
N GLU A 72 8.98 -9.03 -3.92
CA GLU A 72 10.09 -9.94 -3.60
C GLU A 72 10.32 -10.04 -2.08
N THR A 73 10.20 -8.91 -1.38
CA THR A 73 10.31 -8.86 0.08
C THR A 73 9.17 -9.60 0.76
N ILE A 74 7.91 -9.40 0.31
CA ILE A 74 6.73 -10.08 0.86
C ILE A 74 6.81 -11.59 0.59
N GLU A 75 7.25 -12.01 -0.59
CA GLU A 75 7.45 -13.42 -0.94
C GLU A 75 8.51 -14.07 -0.04
N THR A 76 9.59 -13.35 0.25
CA THR A 76 10.71 -13.86 1.07
C THR A 76 10.37 -13.92 2.55
N GLU A 77 9.70 -12.90 3.09
CA GLU A 77 9.48 -12.74 4.54
C GLU A 77 8.11 -13.25 5.01
N GLY A 78 7.12 -13.25 4.11
CA GLY A 78 5.70 -13.44 4.43
C GLY A 78 5.00 -12.11 4.75
N GLY A 79 3.75 -11.98 4.30
CA GLY A 79 2.96 -10.76 4.44
C GLY A 79 2.78 -10.30 5.89
N GLU A 80 2.46 -11.20 6.81
CA GLU A 80 2.28 -10.86 8.24
C GLU A 80 3.57 -10.33 8.86
N VAL A 81 4.69 -11.02 8.68
CA VAL A 81 6.01 -10.59 9.18
C VAL A 81 6.38 -9.23 8.61
N ARG A 82 6.06 -9.01 7.33
CA ARG A 82 6.34 -7.73 6.70
C ARG A 82 5.47 -6.61 7.26
N ALA A 83 4.19 -6.88 7.51
CA ALA A 83 3.25 -5.97 8.14
C ALA A 83 3.70 -5.58 9.56
N GLU A 84 4.21 -6.52 10.36
CA GLU A 84 4.72 -6.26 11.70
C GLU A 84 5.92 -5.29 11.69
N LYS A 85 6.90 -5.54 10.81
CA LYS A 85 8.07 -4.67 10.65
C LYS A 85 7.66 -3.26 10.20
N LEU A 86 6.74 -3.19 9.24
CA LEU A 86 6.24 -1.91 8.74
C LEU A 86 5.49 -1.15 9.84
N ALA A 87 4.68 -1.84 10.65
CA ALA A 87 3.97 -1.25 11.79
C ALA A 87 4.95 -0.65 12.82
N GLU A 88 6.05 -1.34 13.12
CA GLU A 88 7.10 -0.85 14.02
C GLU A 88 7.73 0.44 13.48
N TRP A 89 8.15 0.45 12.21
CA TRP A 89 8.76 1.63 11.58
C TRP A 89 7.81 2.83 11.52
N LEU A 90 6.56 2.58 11.14
CA LEU A 90 5.52 3.61 11.06
C LEU A 90 5.18 4.18 12.44
N LYS A 91 5.19 3.35 13.48
CA LYS A 91 4.98 3.79 14.86
C LYS A 91 6.13 4.67 15.33
N ASP A 92 7.37 4.26 15.10
CA ASP A 92 8.56 5.04 15.45
C ASP A 92 8.61 6.40 14.73
N ALA A 93 8.11 6.44 13.49
CA ALA A 93 7.99 7.66 12.69
C ALA A 93 6.76 8.51 13.04
N GLY A 94 5.83 8.04 13.88
CA GLY A 94 4.57 8.72 14.19
C GLY A 94 3.63 8.81 12.98
N LYS A 95 3.71 7.87 12.05
CA LYS A 95 2.97 7.83 10.77
C LYS A 95 1.91 6.72 10.70
N GLN A 96 1.73 5.97 11.78
CA GLN A 96 0.86 4.80 11.84
C GLN A 96 -0.59 5.10 11.41
N GLU A 97 -1.19 6.21 11.86
CA GLU A 97 -2.56 6.59 11.50
C GLU A 97 -2.72 6.82 9.98
N ALA A 98 -1.76 7.52 9.37
CA ALA A 98 -1.77 7.77 7.93
C ALA A 98 -1.61 6.47 7.13
N ALA A 99 -0.73 5.58 7.59
CA ALA A 99 -0.53 4.28 6.96
C ALA A 99 -1.76 3.36 7.05
N VAL A 100 -2.43 3.32 8.20
CA VAL A 100 -3.68 2.56 8.35
C VAL A 100 -4.78 3.15 7.47
N GLY A 101 -4.86 4.49 7.36
CA GLY A 101 -5.79 5.15 6.45
C GLY A 101 -5.53 4.80 4.98
N LEU A 102 -4.26 4.80 4.57
CA LEU A 102 -3.84 4.37 3.24
C LEU A 102 -4.23 2.91 2.97
N ALA A 103 -3.88 2.00 3.87
CA ALA A 103 -4.16 0.57 3.73
C ALA A 103 -5.66 0.30 3.56
N ARG A 104 -6.50 0.94 4.38
CA ARG A 104 -7.96 0.85 4.26
C ARG A 104 -8.46 1.36 2.92
N ARG A 105 -7.91 2.47 2.44
CA ARG A 105 -8.34 3.07 1.17
C ARG A 105 -8.05 2.16 -0.02
N ILE A 106 -6.95 1.42 0.04
CA ILE A 106 -6.55 0.46 -0.99
C ILE A 106 -7.45 -0.78 -0.93
N ALA A 107 -7.68 -1.35 0.25
CA ALA A 107 -8.60 -2.48 0.43
C ALA A 107 -10.05 -2.13 0.01
N GLU A 108 -10.50 -0.90 0.24
CA GLU A 108 -11.81 -0.44 -0.23
C GLU A 108 -11.90 -0.30 -1.77
N SER A 109 -10.77 -0.21 -2.46
CA SER A 109 -10.76 0.02 -3.92
C SER A 109 -11.13 -1.22 -4.73
N SER A 110 -10.82 -2.42 -4.21
CA SER A 110 -11.24 -3.70 -4.76
C SER A 110 -12.72 -4.02 -4.44
N GLY A 111 -13.35 -3.25 -3.54
CA GLY A 111 -14.75 -3.33 -3.18
C GLY A 111 -14.98 -3.29 -1.67
N SER A 112 -15.19 -4.47 -1.07
CA SER A 112 -15.32 -4.61 0.39
C SER A 112 -14.04 -5.21 0.94
N ILE A 113 -13.62 -4.74 2.11
CA ILE A 113 -12.41 -5.24 2.78
C ILE A 113 -12.60 -6.73 3.13
N GLY A 114 -11.73 -7.59 2.59
CA GLY A 114 -11.66 -9.02 2.85
C GLY A 114 -11.09 -9.35 4.23
N GLU A 115 -11.12 -10.64 4.62
CA GLU A 115 -10.61 -11.08 5.92
C GLU A 115 -9.08 -10.93 6.01
N GLU A 116 -8.38 -11.25 4.92
CA GLU A 116 -6.92 -11.17 4.80
C GLU A 116 -6.43 -9.73 4.84
N GLU A 117 -7.07 -8.82 4.09
CA GLU A 117 -6.77 -7.40 4.12
C GLU A 117 -7.03 -6.81 5.51
N ALA A 118 -8.14 -7.19 6.15
CA ALA A 118 -8.48 -6.74 7.50
C ALA A 118 -7.46 -7.20 8.55
N ALA A 119 -6.93 -8.43 8.41
CA ALA A 119 -5.88 -8.95 9.28
C ALA A 119 -4.59 -8.12 9.16
N LEU A 120 -4.14 -7.82 7.92
CA LEU A 120 -2.94 -7.00 7.70
C LEU A 120 -3.14 -5.56 8.20
N ILE A 121 -4.33 -4.97 8.00
CA ILE A 121 -4.68 -3.65 8.54
C ILE A 121 -4.65 -3.66 10.08
N ALA A 122 -5.11 -4.73 10.72
CA ALA A 122 -5.05 -4.87 12.17
C ALA A 122 -3.60 -4.89 12.68
N ILE A 123 -2.72 -5.66 12.03
CA ILE A 123 -1.28 -5.67 12.35
C ILE A 123 -0.66 -4.29 12.18
N LEU A 124 -0.95 -3.59 11.08
CA LEU A 124 -0.46 -2.22 10.84
C LEU A 124 -0.94 -1.23 11.91
N SER A 125 -2.15 -1.41 12.45
CA SER A 125 -2.68 -0.62 13.56
C SER A 125 -2.08 -0.97 14.93
N GLY A 126 -1.28 -2.04 15.02
CA GLY A 126 -0.70 -2.54 16.26
C GLY A 126 -1.74 -3.11 17.22
N ALA A 127 -2.85 -3.64 16.68
CA ALA A 127 -3.95 -4.24 17.41
C ALA A 127 -3.75 -5.74 17.64
#